data_AF-A0A2N0NBV4-F1
#
_entry.id   AF-A0A2N0NBV4-F1
#
_cell.length_a   1.000
_cell.length_b   1.000
_cell.length_c   1.000
_cell.angle_alpha   90.00
_cell.angle_beta   90.00
_cell.angle_gamma   90.00
#
_symmetry.space_group_name_H-M   'P 1'
#
loop_
_entity.id
_entity.type
_entity.pdbx_description
1 polymer ?
#
loop_
_entity_poly.entity_id
_entity_poly.type
_entity_poly.pdbx_seq_one_letter_code
_entity_poly.pdbx_strand_id
1 'polypeptide(L)'
;MVNNKALSPIKQQIIDGDIDWTFTKEWLNSNDQDALCSAKLSKQQGNRIKKCNFIYPTIDIQQRNYPRLYPLGSIPCIECANAHDDNMHVGLCREHSNQIKNILTRAAHDLQELIMKNTKDKNFTVKDIIKTTPLFDISFVDALPQSHP
;
A
#
# COMPACT_ATOMS: atom_id res chain seq x y z
N MET A 1 -8.14 4.38 20.87
CA MET A 1 -8.53 5.12 19.66
C MET A 1 -7.33 5.96 19.22
N VAL A 2 -6.82 5.74 18.01
CA VAL A 2 -5.61 6.42 17.51
C VAL A 2 -5.94 7.90 17.26
N ASN A 3 -5.49 8.81 18.13
CA ASN A 3 -5.67 10.25 17.96
C ASN A 3 -4.61 10.82 16.99
N ASN A 4 -4.63 10.34 15.76
CA ASN A 4 -3.72 10.79 14.71
C ASN A 4 -4.51 11.47 13.61
N LYS A 5 -4.39 12.80 13.51
CA LYS A 5 -5.09 13.60 12.50
C LYS A 5 -4.75 13.18 11.08
N ALA A 6 -3.56 12.63 10.83
CA ALA A 6 -3.16 12.20 9.51
C ALA A 6 -3.94 10.98 9.00
N LEU A 7 -4.62 10.24 9.89
CA LEU A 7 -5.48 9.11 9.52
C LEU A 7 -6.93 9.55 9.25
N SER A 8 -7.25 10.84 9.34
CA SER A 8 -8.59 11.33 9.00
C SER A 8 -9.08 10.88 7.62
N PRO A 9 -8.23 10.77 6.57
CA PRO A 9 -8.69 10.33 5.25
C PRO A 9 -9.24 8.90 5.23
N ILE A 10 -8.75 8.05 6.12
CA ILE A 10 -9.13 6.63 6.18
C ILE A 10 -10.03 6.31 7.38
N LYS A 11 -10.55 7.34 8.06
CA LYS A 11 -11.28 7.17 9.33
C LYS A 11 -12.48 6.22 9.18
N GLN A 12 -13.18 6.30 8.05
CA GLN A 12 -14.37 5.48 7.80
C GLN A 12 -13.98 4.01 7.62
N GLN A 13 -12.94 3.70 6.83
CA GLN A 13 -12.41 2.34 6.67
C GLN A 13 -11.93 1.75 8.01
N ILE A 14 -11.40 2.58 8.91
CA ILE A 14 -11.02 2.15 10.27
C ILE A 14 -12.25 1.76 11.10
N ILE A 15 -13.34 2.53 11.00
CA ILE A 15 -14.60 2.29 11.72
C ILE A 15 -15.29 1.04 11.17
N ASP A 16 -15.30 0.88 9.85
CA ASP A 16 -15.99 -0.20 9.15
C ASP A 16 -15.24 -1.54 9.25
N GLY A 17 -13.98 -1.50 9.71
CA GLY A 17 -13.16 -2.70 9.89
C GLY A 17 -12.49 -3.19 8.61
N ASP A 18 -12.44 -2.35 7.58
CA ASP A 18 -11.81 -2.66 6.29
C ASP A 18 -10.28 -2.79 6.38
N ILE A 19 -9.69 -2.34 7.49
CA ILE A 19 -8.26 -2.40 7.76
C ILE A 19 -7.97 -3.52 8.77
N ASP A 20 -7.25 -4.54 8.33
CA ASP A 20 -6.70 -5.55 9.22
C ASP A 20 -5.51 -4.97 10.00
N TRP A 21 -5.77 -4.54 11.23
CA TRP A 21 -4.77 -4.01 12.13
C TRP A 21 -3.76 -5.05 12.62
N THR A 22 -4.12 -6.33 12.62
CA THR A 22 -3.22 -7.42 13.00
C THR A 22 -2.11 -7.56 11.96
N PHE A 23 -2.48 -7.74 10.69
CA PHE A 23 -1.51 -7.81 9.60
C PHE A 23 -0.78 -6.48 9.39
N THR A 24 -1.44 -5.34 9.58
CA THR A 24 -0.77 -4.03 9.52
C THR A 24 0.35 -3.93 10.57
N LYS A 25 0.09 -4.41 11.79
CA LYS A 25 1.10 -4.46 12.86
C LYS A 25 2.23 -5.43 12.53
N GLU A 26 1.92 -6.62 12.02
CA GLU A 26 2.95 -7.59 11.61
C GLU A 26 3.83 -7.03 10.48
N TRP A 27 3.23 -6.42 9.46
CA TRP A 27 3.95 -5.79 8.36
C TRP A 27 4.87 -4.65 8.85
N LEU A 28 4.39 -3.79 9.75
CA LEU A 28 5.19 -2.72 10.34
C LEU A 28 6.44 -3.27 11.05
N ASN A 29 6.30 -4.39 11.76
CA ASN A 29 7.36 -4.99 12.56
C ASN A 29 8.20 -6.04 11.80
N SER A 30 7.81 -6.42 10.58
CA SER A 30 8.53 -7.43 9.80
C SER A 30 9.98 -7.01 9.54
N ASN A 31 10.92 -7.91 9.83
CA ASN A 31 12.34 -7.73 9.51
C ASN A 31 12.74 -8.76 8.45
N ASP A 32 13.07 -8.27 7.26
CA ASP A 32 13.55 -9.07 6.13
C ASP A 32 15.09 -9.17 6.10
N GLN A 33 15.76 -8.66 7.13
CA GLN A 33 17.22 -8.74 7.30
C GLN A 33 17.56 -9.73 8.41
N ASP A 34 18.60 -10.53 8.22
CA ASP A 34 19.11 -11.46 9.24
C ASP A 34 19.66 -10.75 10.50
N ALA A 35 19.94 -9.45 10.40
CA ALA A 35 20.44 -8.63 11.49
C ALA A 35 19.31 -7.96 12.28
N LEU A 36 19.34 -8.08 13.61
CA LEU A 36 18.37 -7.46 14.53
C LEU A 36 18.39 -5.92 14.47
N CYS A 37 19.56 -5.32 14.21
CA CYS A 37 19.72 -3.89 14.08
C CYS A 37 20.59 -3.59 12.85
N SER A 38 20.04 -2.87 11.88
CA SER A 38 20.82 -2.32 10.76
C SER A 38 20.28 -0.96 10.34
N ALA A 39 21.14 -0.09 9.83
CA ALA A 39 20.72 1.21 9.30
C ALA A 39 19.70 1.07 8.15
N LYS A 40 19.76 -0.05 7.42
CA LYS A 40 18.81 -0.40 6.36
C LYS A 40 17.42 -0.70 6.95
N LEU A 41 17.35 -1.52 8.00
CA LEU A 41 16.11 -1.82 8.72
C LEU A 41 15.47 -0.55 9.28
N SER A 42 16.25 0.34 9.90
CA SER A 42 15.74 1.62 10.41
C SER A 42 15.16 2.51 9.29
N LYS A 43 15.79 2.53 8.11
CA LYS A 43 15.25 3.25 6.94
C LYS A 43 13.96 2.62 6.43
N GLN A 44 13.89 1.29 6.36
CA GLN A 44 12.68 0.56 5.94
C GLN A 44 11.52 0.84 6.91
N GLN A 45 11.73 0.68 8.22
CA GLN A 45 10.71 0.97 9.25
C GLN A 45 10.27 2.44 9.21
N GLY A 46 11.21 3.38 9.11
CA GLY A 46 10.91 4.79 8.95
C GLY A 46 10.06 5.08 7.72
N ASN A 47 10.34 4.43 6.58
CA ASN A 47 9.53 4.54 5.38
C ASN A 47 8.10 4.00 5.58
N ARG A 48 7.96 2.85 6.23
CA ARG A 48 6.63 2.26 6.54
C ARG A 48 5.81 3.18 7.43
N ILE A 49 6.39 3.68 8.53
CA ILE A 49 5.73 4.62 9.44
C ILE A 49 5.29 5.87 8.68
N LYS A 50 6.16 6.46 7.86
CA LYS A 50 5.82 7.65 7.06
C LYS A 50 4.65 7.40 6.12
N LYS A 51 4.61 6.25 5.44
CA LYS A 51 3.50 5.84 4.57
C LYS A 51 2.19 5.67 5.35
N CYS A 52 2.22 4.98 6.49
CA CYS A 52 1.04 4.82 7.35
C CYS A 52 0.50 6.15 7.89
N ASN A 53 1.33 7.17 7.97
CA ASN A 53 0.96 8.49 8.48
C ASN A 53 0.70 9.51 7.36
N PHE A 54 0.65 9.09 6.09
CA PHE A 54 0.48 10.02 4.95
C PHE A 54 1.48 11.19 4.95
N ILE A 55 2.68 10.97 5.50
CA ILE A 55 3.80 11.95 5.55
C ILE A 55 4.99 11.50 4.70
N TYR A 56 4.84 10.44 3.92
CA TYR A 56 5.87 10.04 2.97
C TYR A 56 5.97 11.14 1.91
N PRO A 57 7.16 11.76 1.73
CA PRO A 57 7.29 12.87 0.81
C PRO A 57 7.17 12.34 -0.63
N THR A 58 6.10 12.75 -1.32
CA THR A 58 6.02 12.69 -2.78
C THR A 58 7.02 13.64 -3.41
N ILE A 59 7.22 13.51 -4.73
CA ILE A 59 8.29 14.23 -5.41
C ILE A 59 8.12 15.75 -5.28
N ASP A 60 6.90 16.28 -5.23
CA ASP A 60 6.59 17.68 -4.93
C ASP A 60 7.23 18.17 -3.61
N ILE A 61 7.11 17.38 -2.53
CA ILE A 61 7.68 17.69 -1.21
C ILE A 61 9.21 17.60 -1.26
N GLN A 62 9.74 16.60 -1.97
CA GLN A 62 11.18 16.43 -2.14
C GLN A 62 11.79 17.61 -2.91
N GLN A 63 11.13 18.05 -3.98
CA GLN A 63 11.53 19.20 -4.77
C GLN A 63 11.49 20.49 -3.95
N ARG A 64 10.43 20.70 -3.15
CA ARG A 64 10.31 21.85 -2.24
C ARG A 64 11.45 21.90 -1.22
N ASN A 65 11.79 20.76 -0.62
CA ASN A 65 12.78 20.69 0.46
C ASN A 65 14.23 20.62 -0.07
N TYR A 66 14.44 20.09 -1.28
CA TYR A 66 15.75 19.87 -1.89
C TYR A 66 15.81 20.39 -3.34
N PRO A 67 15.60 21.69 -3.59
CA PRO A 67 15.48 22.25 -4.94
C PRO A 67 16.75 22.14 -5.80
N ARG A 68 17.90 21.80 -5.19
CA ARG A 68 19.16 21.54 -5.91
C ARG A 68 19.32 20.09 -6.39
N LEU A 69 18.54 19.15 -5.82
CA LEU A 69 18.62 17.73 -6.14
C LEU A 69 17.55 17.28 -7.15
N TYR A 70 16.47 18.06 -7.28
CA TYR A 70 15.35 17.75 -8.16
C TYR A 70 15.22 18.82 -9.24
N PRO A 71 14.81 18.45 -10.48
CA PRO A 71 14.61 19.42 -11.55
C PRO A 71 13.56 20.44 -11.16
N LEU A 72 13.68 21.68 -11.65
CA LEU A 72 12.67 22.72 -11.44
C LEU A 72 11.46 22.49 -12.37
N GLY A 73 10.25 22.75 -11.87
CA GLY A 73 8.99 22.60 -12.62
C GLY A 73 8.16 21.39 -12.20
N SER A 74 7.01 21.17 -12.84
CA SER A 74 6.15 20.03 -12.50
C SER A 74 6.86 18.72 -12.82
N ILE A 75 6.98 17.83 -11.83
CA ILE A 75 7.48 16.48 -12.05
C ILE A 75 6.27 15.55 -12.21
N PRO A 76 6.18 14.79 -13.31
CA PRO A 76 5.04 13.92 -13.55
C PRO A 76 5.10 12.69 -12.65
N CYS A 77 3.93 12.15 -12.32
CA CYS A 77 3.77 10.88 -11.64
C CYS A 77 4.56 9.78 -12.35
N ILE A 78 5.35 9.03 -11.60
CA ILE A 78 6.18 7.93 -12.13
C ILE A 78 5.35 6.82 -12.78
N GLU A 79 4.08 6.66 -12.39
CA GLU A 79 3.24 5.57 -12.89
C GLU A 79 2.43 5.96 -14.12
N CYS A 80 1.75 7.12 -14.10
CA CYS A 80 0.85 7.50 -15.19
C CYS A 80 1.44 8.52 -16.16
N ALA A 81 2.51 9.22 -15.80
CA ALA A 81 3.13 10.32 -16.54
C ALA A 81 2.20 11.50 -16.93
N ASN A 82 0.92 11.48 -16.52
CA ASN A 82 -0.14 12.37 -17.00
C ASN A 82 -0.60 13.40 -15.95
N ALA A 83 -0.12 13.29 -14.72
CA ALA A 83 -0.47 14.18 -13.61
C ALA A 83 0.77 14.52 -12.78
N HIS A 84 0.68 15.54 -11.94
CA HIS A 84 1.76 15.92 -11.02
C HIS A 84 1.97 14.83 -9.97
N ASP A 85 3.23 14.55 -9.62
CA ASP A 85 3.59 13.63 -8.55
C ASP A 85 3.47 14.32 -7.18
N ASP A 86 2.25 14.33 -6.66
CA ASP A 86 1.92 14.80 -5.32
C ASP A 86 1.11 13.77 -4.52
N ASN A 87 0.99 14.01 -3.22
CA ASN A 87 0.27 13.11 -2.31
C ASN A 87 -1.23 12.99 -2.63
N MET A 88 -1.82 13.98 -3.33
CA MET A 88 -3.22 13.92 -3.74
C MET A 88 -3.38 12.96 -4.92
N HIS A 89 -2.51 13.06 -5.92
CA HIS A 89 -2.56 12.24 -7.12
C HIS A 89 -2.15 10.79 -6.85
N VAL A 90 -1.10 10.53 -6.05
CA VAL A 90 -0.60 9.15 -5.83
C VAL A 90 -1.70 8.22 -5.29
N GLY A 91 -2.57 8.72 -4.40
CA GLY A 91 -3.72 7.96 -3.87
C GLY A 91 -4.89 7.79 -4.84
N LEU A 92 -4.90 8.53 -5.96
CA LEU A 92 -5.95 8.55 -6.98
C LEU A 92 -5.47 8.00 -8.34
N CYS A 93 -4.20 7.62 -8.44
CA CYS A 93 -3.57 7.25 -9.69
C CYS A 93 -4.01 5.85 -10.13
N ARG A 94 -4.75 5.78 -11.24
CA ARG A 94 -5.25 4.53 -11.82
C ARG A 94 -4.15 3.52 -12.12
N GLU A 95 -3.01 3.98 -12.64
CA GLU A 95 -1.88 3.09 -12.93
C GLU A 95 -1.29 2.47 -11.65
N HIS A 96 -1.27 3.25 -10.56
CA HIS A 96 -0.89 2.74 -9.24
C HIS A 96 -1.89 1.68 -8.75
N SER A 97 -3.20 1.95 -8.89
CA SER A 97 -4.26 1.00 -8.56
C SER A 97 -4.15 -0.30 -9.37
N ASN A 98 -3.86 -0.21 -10.67
CA ASN A 98 -3.63 -1.38 -11.53
C ASN A 98 -2.45 -2.22 -11.05
N GLN A 99 -1.34 -1.59 -10.65
CA GLN A 99 -0.21 -2.32 -10.09
C GLN A 99 -0.55 -3.06 -8.80
N ILE A 100 -1.30 -2.42 -7.90
CA ILE A 100 -1.78 -3.06 -6.67
C ILE A 100 -2.67 -4.26 -7.00
N LYS A 101 -3.64 -4.11 -7.93
CA LYS A 101 -4.50 -5.21 -8.40
C LYS A 101 -3.67 -6.38 -8.94
N ASN A 102 -2.62 -6.10 -9.71
CA ASN A 102 -1.70 -7.12 -10.24
C ASN A 102 -0.87 -7.81 -9.15
N ILE A 103 -0.47 -7.10 -8.09
CA ILE A 103 0.24 -7.68 -6.95
C ILE A 103 -0.70 -8.60 -6.16
N LEU A 104 -1.91 -8.13 -5.85
CA LEU A 104 -2.91 -8.91 -5.11
C LEU A 104 -3.31 -10.18 -5.87
N THR A 105 -3.52 -10.06 -7.19
CA THR A 105 -3.85 -11.21 -8.05
C THR A 105 -2.73 -12.26 -8.04
N ARG A 106 -1.47 -11.82 -8.13
CA ARG A 106 -0.32 -12.73 -8.05
C ARG A 106 -0.20 -13.39 -6.67
N ALA A 107 -0.33 -12.61 -5.60
CA ALA A 107 -0.28 -13.15 -4.24
C ALA A 107 -1.39 -14.16 -3.95
N ALA A 108 -2.61 -13.92 -4.46
CA ALA A 108 -3.72 -14.87 -4.38
C ALA A 108 -3.41 -16.19 -5.10
N HIS A 109 -2.79 -16.09 -6.29
CA HIS A 109 -2.36 -17.26 -7.06
C HIS A 109 -1.25 -18.04 -6.35
N ASP A 110 -0.22 -17.35 -5.84
CA ASP A 110 0.89 -17.95 -5.11
C ASP A 110 0.40 -18.70 -3.85
N LEU A 111 -0.55 -18.10 -3.12
CA LEU A 111 -1.18 -18.76 -1.97
C LEU A 111 -1.97 -20.01 -2.39
N GLN A 112 -2.72 -19.93 -3.49
CA GLN A 112 -3.47 -21.07 -4.03
C GLN A 112 -2.52 -22.23 -4.38
N GLU A 113 -1.43 -21.95 -5.11
CA GLU A 113 -0.43 -22.96 -5.45
C GLU A 113 0.21 -23.56 -4.20
N LEU A 114 0.55 -22.73 -3.22
CA LEU A 114 1.13 -23.18 -1.96
C LEU A 114 0.20 -24.14 -1.22
N ILE A 115 -1.09 -23.82 -1.10
CA ILE A 115 -2.08 -24.70 -0.45
C ILE A 115 -2.24 -25.98 -1.26
N MET A 116 -2.42 -25.90 -2.58
CA MET A 116 -2.58 -27.08 -3.45
C MET A 116 -1.37 -28.02 -3.41
N LYS A 117 -0.16 -27.47 -3.26
CA LYS A 117 1.07 -28.26 -3.13
C LYS A 117 1.18 -28.99 -1.80
N ASN A 118 0.64 -28.41 -0.73
CA ASN A 118 0.79 -28.93 0.64
C ASN A 118 -0.45 -29.69 1.16
N THR A 119 -1.55 -29.69 0.41
CA THR A 119 -2.79 -30.38 0.76
C THR A 119 -3.07 -31.53 -0.21
N LYS A 120 -3.47 -32.70 0.33
CA LYS A 120 -3.84 -33.88 -0.49
C LYS A 120 -5.18 -33.71 -1.22
N ASP A 121 -5.97 -32.77 -0.76
CA ASP A 121 -7.31 -32.49 -1.22
C ASP A 121 -7.29 -31.38 -2.29
N LYS A 122 -7.46 -31.76 -3.57
CA LYS A 122 -7.47 -30.84 -4.71
C LYS A 122 -8.83 -30.15 -4.86
N ASN A 123 -9.40 -29.73 -3.75
CA ASN A 123 -10.76 -29.21 -3.71
C ASN A 123 -10.83 -27.82 -4.37
N PHE A 124 -11.77 -27.67 -5.30
CA PHE A 124 -12.10 -26.40 -5.98
C PHE A 124 -12.44 -25.27 -4.98
N THR A 125 -12.90 -25.65 -3.78
CA THR A 125 -13.29 -24.75 -2.68
C THR A 125 -12.19 -23.80 -2.23
N VAL A 126 -10.91 -24.20 -2.32
CA VAL A 126 -9.78 -23.33 -1.91
C VAL A 126 -9.71 -22.07 -2.78
N LYS A 127 -9.92 -22.23 -4.08
CA LYS A 127 -9.91 -21.10 -5.03
C LYS A 127 -11.04 -20.12 -4.74
N ASP A 128 -12.22 -20.64 -4.43
CA ASP A 128 -13.38 -19.81 -4.14
C ASP A 128 -13.21 -19.07 -2.81
N ILE A 129 -12.69 -19.74 -1.77
CA ILE A 129 -12.37 -19.11 -0.48
C ILE A 129 -11.37 -17.95 -0.66
N ILE A 130 -10.27 -18.18 -1.40
CA ILE A 130 -9.25 -17.16 -1.67
C ILE A 130 -9.86 -15.98 -2.43
N LYS A 131 -10.75 -16.22 -3.40
CA LYS A 131 -11.42 -15.13 -4.13
C LYS A 131 -12.40 -14.33 -3.27
N THR A 132 -13.03 -14.96 -2.29
CA THR A 132 -14.00 -14.31 -1.40
C THR A 132 -13.36 -13.63 -0.19
N THR A 133 -12.06 -13.79 0.04
CA THR A 133 -11.41 -13.12 1.16
C THR A 133 -11.23 -11.62 0.89
N PRO A 134 -11.55 -10.74 1.86
CA PRO A 134 -11.29 -9.30 1.74
C PRO A 134 -9.83 -8.96 1.44
N LEU A 135 -8.89 -9.82 1.82
CA LEU A 135 -7.45 -9.58 1.63
C LEU A 135 -7.05 -9.48 0.15
N PHE A 136 -7.72 -10.22 -0.74
CA PHE A 136 -7.44 -10.19 -2.19
C PHE A 136 -8.55 -9.50 -2.98
N ASP A 137 -9.37 -8.68 -2.30
CA ASP A 137 -10.40 -7.91 -2.97
C ASP A 137 -9.76 -6.87 -3.90
N ILE A 138 -10.04 -7.01 -5.19
CA ILE A 138 -9.60 -6.11 -6.26
C ILE A 138 -10.75 -5.25 -6.80
N SER A 139 -11.93 -5.30 -6.16
CA SER A 139 -13.13 -4.56 -6.56
C SER A 139 -13.06 -3.07 -6.24
N PHE A 140 -12.05 -2.64 -5.47
CA PHE A 140 -11.86 -1.22 -5.16
C PHE A 140 -11.72 -0.40 -6.44
N VAL A 141 -12.47 0.71 -6.46
CA VAL A 141 -12.50 1.67 -7.58
C VAL A 141 -11.13 2.33 -7.69
N ASP A 142 -10.73 2.63 -8.92
CA ASP A 142 -9.38 3.06 -9.34
C ASP A 142 -8.78 4.28 -8.60
N ALA A 143 -9.54 4.92 -7.71
CA ALA A 143 -9.12 6.06 -6.90
C ALA A 143 -9.86 6.08 -5.54
N LEU A 144 -9.18 6.51 -4.47
CA LEU A 144 -9.85 6.92 -3.23
C LEU A 144 -10.88 8.03 -3.53
N PRO A 145 -11.98 8.17 -2.78
CA PRO A 145 -12.97 9.22 -3.03
C PRO A 145 -12.33 10.62 -2.99
N GLN A 146 -12.59 11.45 -4.01
CA GLN A 146 -12.13 12.85 -4.07
C GLN A 146 -12.69 13.74 -2.96
N SER A 147 -13.73 13.30 -2.24
CA SER A 147 -14.30 14.01 -1.09
C SER A 147 -13.34 13.94 0.10
N HIS A 148 -12.22 14.63 -0.04
CA HIS A 148 -11.33 15.04 1.03
C HIS A 148 -11.75 16.43 1.51
N PRO A 149 -11.84 16.67 2.83
CA PRO A 149 -11.82 18.03 3.37
C PRO A 149 -10.44 18.69 3.25
#